data_AF-A0A9D2S083-F1
#
_entry.id   AF-A0A9D2S083-F1
#
_cell.length_a   1.000
_cell.length_b   1.000
_cell.length_c   1.000
_cell.angle_alpha   90.00
_cell.angle_beta   90.00
_cell.angle_gamma   90.00
#
_symmetry.space_group_name_H-M   'P 1'
#
loop_
_entity.id
_entity.type
_entity.pdbx_description
1 polymer ?
#
loop_
_entity_poly.entity_id
_entity_poly.type
_entity_poly.pdbx_seq_one_letter_code
_entity_poly.pdbx_strand_id
1 'polypeptide(L)'
;MLFQKFQQFMYGRYGGDKFSLFLLVIALVISFAGAFFWPISLVADAIFIYVLFRMFSRNHAARQREYYGFLRFWTPIEKWFTFQRTRFRERNTYKYFRCPQCKQKLRAPRGRGKIQVTCQKCHHVFQTKT
;
A
#
# COMPACT_ATOMS: atom_id res chain seq x y z
N MET A 1 12.13 -17.93 29.95
CA MET A 1 10.84 -18.09 30.64
C MET A 1 9.82 -16.98 30.34
N LEU A 2 10.17 -15.68 30.43
CA LEU A 2 9.18 -14.59 30.28
C LEU A 2 8.48 -14.55 28.90
N PHE A 3 9.25 -14.77 27.83
CA PHE A 3 8.72 -14.81 26.46
C PHE A 3 7.70 -15.93 26.23
N GLN A 4 7.92 -17.11 26.83
CA GLN A 4 6.98 -18.24 26.74
C GLN A 4 5.66 -17.93 27.46
N LYS A 5 5.72 -17.27 28.63
CA LYS A 5 4.52 -16.80 29.35
C LYS A 5 3.75 -15.75 28.54
N PHE A 6 4.47 -14.86 27.85
CA PHE A 6 3.86 -13.88 26.95
C PHE A 6 3.20 -14.53 25.72
N GLN A 7 3.85 -15.53 25.11
CA GLN A 7 3.26 -16.31 24.00
C GLN A 7 1.99 -17.05 24.43
N GLN A 8 2.00 -17.68 25.61
CA GLN A 8 0.80 -18.30 26.19
C GLN A 8 -0.31 -17.28 26.45
N PHE A 9 0.04 -16.08 26.92
CA PHE A 9 -0.93 -14.99 27.09
C PHE A 9 -1.51 -14.54 25.74
N MET A 10 -0.68 -14.42 24.69
CA MET A 10 -1.15 -14.02 23.36
C MET A 10 -1.96 -15.09 22.64
N TYR A 11 -1.95 -16.33 23.13
CA TYR A 11 -2.70 -17.43 22.54
C TYR A 11 -4.21 -17.13 22.51
N GLY A 12 -4.82 -17.28 21.33
CA GLY A 12 -6.26 -17.01 21.11
C GLY A 12 -6.64 -15.51 21.01
N ARG A 13 -5.69 -14.58 21.11
CA ARG A 13 -5.91 -13.15 20.86
C ARG A 13 -5.62 -12.80 19.40
N TYR A 14 -6.12 -11.66 18.94
CA TYR A 14 -6.01 -11.25 17.53
C TYR A 14 -4.56 -10.99 17.09
N GLY A 15 -3.78 -10.28 17.91
CA GLY A 15 -2.42 -9.87 17.57
C GLY A 15 -2.35 -8.63 16.68
N GLY A 16 -1.19 -8.40 16.07
CA GLY A 16 -0.93 -7.25 15.19
C GLY A 16 -1.16 -7.57 13.71
N ASP A 17 -1.74 -6.62 12.96
CA ASP A 17 -1.90 -6.70 11.50
C ASP A 17 -1.44 -5.40 10.81
N LYS A 18 -1.60 -5.30 9.48
CA LYS A 18 -1.20 -4.09 8.72
C LYS A 18 -1.98 -2.84 9.15
N PHE A 19 -3.22 -2.97 9.61
CA PHE A 19 -4.02 -1.83 10.07
C PHE A 19 -3.55 -1.34 11.44
N SER A 20 -3.22 -2.24 12.37
CA SER A 20 -2.59 -1.90 13.65
C SER A 20 -1.24 -1.22 13.43
N LEU A 21 -0.42 -1.72 12.50
CA LEU A 21 0.84 -1.07 12.14
C LEU A 21 0.61 0.34 11.57
N PHE A 22 -0.38 0.51 10.70
CA PHE A 22 -0.74 1.82 10.14
C PHE A 22 -1.15 2.81 11.24
N LEU A 23 -1.99 2.39 12.18
CA LEU A 23 -2.41 3.19 13.33
C LEU A 23 -1.22 3.53 14.26
N LEU A 24 -0.30 2.59 14.49
CA LEU A 24 0.91 2.85 15.28
C LEU A 24 1.81 3.90 14.62
N VAL A 25 2.01 3.84 13.30
CA VAL A 25 2.79 4.84 12.57
C VAL A 25 2.12 6.20 12.66
N ILE A 26 0.80 6.28 12.53
CA ILE A 26 0.05 7.53 12.72
C ILE A 26 0.22 8.06 14.14
N ALA A 27 0.04 7.22 15.16
CA ALA A 27 0.21 7.61 16.56
C ALA A 27 1.62 8.15 16.82
N LEU A 28 2.64 7.52 16.26
CA LEU A 28 4.02 7.97 16.35
C LEU A 28 4.24 9.34 15.67
N VAL A 29 3.70 9.55 14.46
CA VAL A 29 3.83 10.84 13.78
C VAL A 29 3.11 11.95 14.55
N ILE A 30 1.92 11.65 15.10
CA ILE A 30 1.15 12.60 15.91
C ILE A 30 1.87 12.89 17.23
N SER A 31 2.52 11.90 17.86
CA SER A 31 3.25 12.13 19.11
C SER A 31 4.45 13.05 18.91
N PHE A 32 5.15 12.96 17.77
CA PHE A 32 6.19 13.94 17.41
C PHE A 32 5.63 15.35 17.26
N ALA A 33 4.44 15.52 16.68
CA ALA A 33 3.78 16.82 16.61
C ALA A 33 3.29 17.31 17.99
N GLY A 34 2.86 16.38 18.85
CA GLY A 34 2.44 16.65 20.23
C GLY A 34 3.57 17.17 21.13
N ALA A 35 4.83 16.96 20.77
CA ALA A 35 5.97 17.57 21.46
C ALA A 35 5.95 19.11 21.42
N PHE A 36 5.30 19.69 20.40
CA PHE A 36 5.11 21.14 20.30
C PHE A 36 3.81 21.62 20.97
N PHE A 37 2.80 20.75 21.08
CA PHE A 37 1.48 21.08 21.64
C PHE A 37 0.88 19.89 22.39
N TRP A 38 0.91 19.96 23.73
CA TRP A 38 0.46 18.92 24.67
C TRP A 38 -0.91 18.28 24.35
N PRO A 39 -1.96 19.02 23.95
CA PRO A 39 -3.26 18.40 23.68
C PRO A 39 -3.25 17.41 22.51
N ILE A 40 -2.33 17.57 21.55
CA ILE A 40 -2.17 16.64 20.42
C ILE A 40 -1.56 15.31 20.89
N SER A 41 -0.74 15.29 21.93
CA SER A 41 -0.17 14.04 22.46
C SER A 41 -1.25 13.13 23.03
N LEU A 42 -2.30 13.68 23.65
CA LEU A 42 -3.45 12.91 24.15
C LEU A 42 -4.16 12.13 23.04
N VAL A 43 -4.22 12.69 21.83
CA VAL A 43 -4.79 12.00 20.66
C VAL A 43 -3.90 10.82 20.25
N ALA A 44 -2.58 11.01 20.25
CA ALA A 44 -1.64 9.93 19.97
C ALA A 44 -1.77 8.80 21.01
N ASP A 45 -1.85 9.15 22.30
CA ASP A 45 -2.02 8.19 23.40
C ASP A 45 -3.34 7.42 23.25
N ALA A 46 -4.44 8.10 22.91
CA ALA A 46 -5.72 7.45 22.67
C ALA A 46 -5.67 6.44 21.50
N ILE A 47 -5.01 6.80 20.39
CA ILE A 47 -4.81 5.89 19.25
C ILE A 47 -3.95 4.69 19.67
N PHE A 48 -2.89 4.93 20.43
CA PHE A 48 -2.01 3.88 20.92
C PHE A 48 -2.75 2.89 21.83
N ILE A 49 -3.55 3.38 22.78
CA ILE A 49 -4.41 2.56 23.65
C ILE A 49 -5.41 1.74 22.81
N TYR A 50 -6.00 2.35 21.78
CA TYR A 50 -6.90 1.65 20.88
C TYR A 50 -6.20 0.50 20.13
N VAL A 51 -4.96 0.69 19.66
CA VAL A 51 -4.18 -0.39 19.04
C VAL A 51 -3.93 -1.53 20.02
N LEU A 52 -3.55 -1.24 21.27
CA LEU A 52 -3.35 -2.27 22.29
C LEU A 52 -4.65 -3.05 22.54
N PHE A 53 -5.77 -2.35 22.72
CA PHE A 53 -7.08 -2.98 22.85
C PHE A 53 -7.39 -3.89 21.65
N ARG A 54 -7.09 -3.44 20.43
CA ARG A 54 -7.28 -4.21 19.19
C ARG A 54 -6.43 -5.47 19.16
N MET A 55 -5.15 -5.37 19.55
CA MET A 55 -4.21 -6.49 19.58
C MET A 55 -4.59 -7.54 20.62
N PHE A 56 -5.09 -7.11 21.78
CA PHE A 56 -5.50 -8.01 22.87
C PHE A 56 -6.95 -8.51 22.77
N SER A 57 -7.73 -8.01 21.81
CA SER A 57 -9.10 -8.45 21.56
C SER A 57 -9.16 -9.92 21.17
N ARG A 58 -10.15 -10.64 21.72
CA ARG A 58 -10.46 -12.05 21.37
C ARG A 58 -11.50 -12.18 20.25
N ASN A 59 -12.20 -11.10 19.90
CA ASN A 59 -13.23 -11.12 18.86
C ASN A 59 -12.60 -11.00 17.47
N HIS A 60 -12.20 -12.13 16.88
CA HIS A 60 -11.55 -12.16 15.56
C HIS A 60 -12.46 -11.64 14.45
N ALA A 61 -13.76 -11.97 14.47
CA ALA A 61 -14.70 -11.58 13.42
C ALA A 61 -14.90 -10.05 13.33
N ALA A 62 -15.00 -9.36 14.47
CA ALA A 62 -15.08 -7.91 14.49
C ALA A 62 -13.79 -7.26 13.94
N ARG A 63 -12.62 -7.77 14.35
CA ARG A 63 -11.31 -7.22 13.96
C ARG A 63 -11.00 -7.46 12.48
N GLN A 64 -11.43 -8.59 11.94
CA GLN A 64 -11.36 -8.88 10.51
C GLN A 64 -12.24 -7.93 9.69
N ARG A 65 -13.47 -7.60 10.15
CA ARG A 65 -14.31 -6.60 9.45
C ARG A 65 -13.64 -5.24 9.38
N GLU A 66 -13.06 -4.77 10.48
CA GLU A 66 -12.25 -3.53 10.50
C GLU A 66 -11.10 -3.60 9.50
N TYR A 67 -10.35 -4.71 9.50
CA TYR A 67 -9.20 -4.92 8.61
C TYR A 67 -9.60 -4.93 7.13
N TYR A 68 -10.69 -5.60 6.77
CA TYR A 68 -11.20 -5.59 5.40
C TYR A 68 -11.72 -4.21 4.97
N GLY A 69 -12.33 -3.46 5.89
CA GLY A 69 -12.68 -2.06 5.67
C GLY A 69 -11.44 -1.21 5.34
N PHE A 70 -10.38 -1.37 6.12
CA PHE A 70 -9.09 -0.73 5.86
C PHE A 70 -8.50 -1.16 4.50
N LEU A 71 -8.48 -2.46 4.20
CA LEU A 71 -7.95 -2.95 2.92
C LEU A 71 -8.72 -2.41 1.72
N ARG A 72 -10.04 -2.26 1.81
CA ARG A 72 -10.83 -1.68 0.72
C ARG A 72 -10.36 -0.27 0.37
N PHE A 73 -9.96 0.50 1.38
CA PHE A 73 -9.42 1.85 1.20
C PHE A 73 -7.93 1.84 0.80
N TRP A 74 -7.12 0.97 1.41
CA TRP A 74 -5.67 0.95 1.23
C TRP A 74 -5.22 0.29 -0.08
N THR A 75 -5.91 -0.76 -0.52
CA THR A 75 -5.54 -1.52 -1.73
C THR A 75 -5.42 -0.68 -3.02
N PRO A 76 -6.32 0.27 -3.36
CA PRO A 76 -6.12 1.11 -4.54
C PRO A 76 -4.89 2.02 -4.42
N ILE A 77 -4.61 2.53 -3.22
CA ILE A 77 -3.46 3.38 -2.92
C ILE A 77 -2.17 2.57 -3.10
N GLU A 78 -2.09 1.39 -2.48
CA GLU A 78 -0.96 0.46 -2.61
C GLU A 78 -0.71 0.05 -4.06
N LYS A 79 -1.76 -0.25 -4.83
CA LYS A 79 -1.67 -0.55 -6.26
C LYS A 79 -1.12 0.62 -7.06
N TRP A 80 -1.56 1.84 -6.77
CA TRP A 80 -1.06 3.04 -7.45
C TRP A 80 0.44 3.24 -7.17
N PHE A 81 0.88 3.18 -5.92
CA PHE A 81 2.30 3.30 -5.57
C PHE A 81 3.15 2.19 -6.20
N THR A 82 2.66 0.94 -6.17
CA THR A 82 3.34 -0.20 -6.79
C THR A 82 3.48 -0.01 -8.30
N PHE A 83 2.44 0.50 -8.96
CA PHE A 83 2.47 0.83 -10.38
C PHE A 83 3.49 1.94 -10.69
N GLN A 84 3.52 3.03 -9.90
CA GLN A 84 4.50 4.10 -10.08
C GLN A 84 5.93 3.61 -9.85
N ARG A 85 6.16 2.82 -8.80
CA ARG A 85 7.47 2.23 -8.50
C ARG A 85 7.93 1.30 -9.63
N THR A 86 7.03 0.46 -10.15
CA THR A 86 7.33 -0.42 -11.28
C THR A 86 7.67 0.38 -12.54
N ARG A 87 6.88 1.42 -12.85
CA ARG A 87 7.15 2.34 -13.97
C ARG A 87 8.50 3.03 -13.83
N PHE A 88 8.87 3.45 -12.62
CA PHE A 88 10.16 4.07 -12.35
C PHE A 88 11.32 3.08 -12.50
N ARG A 89 11.18 1.86 -11.97
CA ARG A 89 12.18 0.79 -12.12
C ARG A 89 12.39 0.40 -13.58
N GLU A 90 11.30 0.25 -14.32
CA GLU A 90 11.32 -0.15 -15.73
C GLU A 90 11.59 1.01 -16.69
N ARG A 91 11.84 2.23 -16.18
CA ARG A 91 12.01 3.44 -17.00
C ARG A 91 13.11 3.26 -18.04
N ASN A 92 14.17 2.52 -17.73
CA ASN A 92 15.31 2.33 -18.63
C ASN A 92 15.09 1.18 -19.63
N THR A 93 14.27 0.20 -19.28
CA THR A 93 14.06 -1.01 -20.10
C THR A 93 12.91 -0.84 -21.08
N TYR A 94 11.86 -0.09 -20.72
CA TYR A 94 10.65 0.02 -21.52
C TYR A 94 10.21 1.46 -21.76
N LYS A 95 9.68 1.72 -22.95
CA LYS A 95 9.02 2.96 -23.32
C LYS A 95 7.52 2.71 -23.45
N TYR A 96 6.74 3.59 -22.83
CA TYR A 96 5.29 3.58 -22.90
C TYR A 96 4.83 4.65 -23.88
N PHE A 97 3.96 4.29 -24.83
CA PHE A 97 3.36 5.20 -25.79
C PHE A 97 1.87 4.88 -25.95
N ARG A 98 1.13 5.75 -26.64
CA ARG A 98 -0.30 5.58 -26.88
C ARG A 98 -0.53 5.22 -28.35
N CYS A 99 -1.47 4.32 -28.61
CA CYS A 99 -1.93 4.08 -29.97
C CYS A 99 -2.62 5.35 -30.52
N PRO A 100 -2.33 5.78 -31.76
CA PRO A 100 -2.93 6.99 -32.34
C PRO A 100 -4.45 6.86 -32.56
N GLN A 101 -4.95 5.65 -32.81
CA GLN A 101 -6.36 5.37 -33.07
C GLN A 101 -7.17 5.19 -31.76
N CYS A 102 -6.84 4.16 -30.97
CA CYS A 102 -7.66 3.79 -29.79
C CYS A 102 -7.14 4.35 -28.46
N LYS A 103 -6.03 5.11 -28.46
CA LYS A 103 -5.37 5.68 -27.26
C LYS A 103 -4.93 4.66 -26.21
N GLN A 104 -4.97 3.36 -26.51
CA GLN A 104 -4.47 2.29 -25.64
C GLN A 104 -2.99 2.51 -25.32
N LYS A 105 -2.62 2.37 -24.04
CA LYS A 105 -1.21 2.40 -23.61
C LYS A 105 -0.53 1.10 -24.04
N LEU A 106 0.55 1.23 -24.81
CA LEU A 106 1.40 0.13 -25.27
C LEU A 106 2.79 0.28 -24.66
N ARG A 107 3.49 -0.85 -24.52
CA ARG A 107 4.83 -0.97 -23.94
C ARG A 107 5.75 -1.63 -24.96
N ALA A 108 6.92 -1.04 -25.21
CA ALA A 108 7.97 -1.66 -26.03
C ALA A 108 9.34 -1.51 -25.35
N PRO A 109 10.30 -2.44 -25.59
CA PRO A 109 11.65 -2.34 -25.06
C PRO A 109 12.39 -1.13 -25.65
N ARG A 110 13.22 -0.45 -24.85
CA ARG A 110 14.07 0.67 -25.29
C ARG A 110 15.28 0.19 -26.09
N GLY A 111 15.84 1.08 -26.91
CA GLY A 111 17.11 0.85 -27.61
C GLY A 111 17.02 0.10 -28.94
N ARG A 112 15.82 -0.09 -29.51
CA ARG A 112 15.61 -0.79 -30.79
C ARG A 112 15.49 0.14 -31.99
N GLY A 113 15.62 1.45 -31.81
CA GLY A 113 15.47 2.43 -32.89
C GLY A 113 14.01 2.54 -33.37
N LYS A 114 13.81 2.53 -34.69
CA LYS A 114 12.49 2.56 -35.33
C LYS A 114 11.88 1.16 -35.27
N ILE A 115 10.73 1.03 -34.62
CA ILE A 115 10.00 -0.24 -34.53
C ILE A 115 8.60 -0.07 -35.13
N GLN A 116 8.08 -1.15 -35.70
CA GLN A 116 6.69 -1.27 -36.10
C GLN A 116 5.92 -1.91 -34.95
N VAL A 117 4.87 -1.25 -34.48
CA VAL A 117 4.06 -1.71 -33.35
C VAL A 117 2.63 -1.93 -33.81
N THR A 118 2.12 -3.13 -33.53
CA THR A 118 0.72 -3.49 -33.75
C THR A 118 -0.06 -3.33 -32.44
N CYS A 119 -1.14 -2.55 -32.47
CA CYS A 119 -2.01 -2.42 -31.31
C CYS A 119 -2.85 -3.68 -31.10
N GLN A 120 -2.84 -4.27 -29.91
CA GLN A 120 -3.66 -5.45 -29.60
C GLN A 120 -5.18 -5.17 -29.53
N LYS A 121 -5.59 -3.90 -29.39
CA LYS A 121 -7.00 -3.51 -29.26
C LYS A 121 -7.67 -3.20 -30.59
N CYS A 122 -6.97 -2.50 -31.49
CA CYS A 122 -7.52 -2.07 -32.77
C CYS A 122 -6.76 -2.58 -33.99
N HIS A 123 -5.73 -3.42 -33.78
CA HIS A 123 -4.87 -3.99 -34.83
C HIS A 123 -4.17 -2.99 -35.76
N HIS A 124 -4.30 -1.69 -35.48
CA HIS A 124 -3.62 -0.64 -36.23
C HIS A 124 -2.09 -0.74 -36.04
N VAL A 125 -1.38 -0.74 -37.17
CA VAL A 125 0.07 -0.87 -37.24
C VAL A 125 0.67 0.51 -37.51
N PHE A 126 1.60 0.94 -36.66
CA PHE A 126 2.27 2.24 -36.81
C PHE A 126 3.75 2.15 -36.44
N GLN A 127 4.56 3.05 -36.99
CA GLN A 127 5.97 3.14 -36.69
C GLN A 127 6.22 4.13 -35.56
N THR A 128 7.05 3.74 -34.59
CA THR A 128 7.47 4.62 -33.49
C THR A 128 8.93 4.40 -33.14
N LYS A 129 9.59 5.41 -32.59
CA LYS A 129 10.97 5.31 -32.11
C LYS A 129 10.97 4.96 -30.62
N THR A 130 11.69 3.91 -30.26
CA THR A 130 11.88 3.48 -28.87
C THR A 130 12.76 4.41 -28.05
#